data_AF-A0A8S8YKD7-F1
#
_entry.id   AF-A0A8S8YKD7-F1
#
_cell.length_a   1.000
_cell.length_b   1.000
_cell.length_c   1.000
_cell.angle_alpha   90.00
_cell.angle_beta   90.00
_cell.angle_gamma   90.00
#
_symmetry.space_group_name_H-M   'P 1'
#
loop_
_entity.id
_entity.type
_entity.pdbx_description
1 polymer ?
#
loop_
_entity_poly.entity_id
_entity_poly.type
_entity_poly.pdbx_seq_one_letter_code
_entity_poly.pdbx_strand_id
1 'polypeptide(L)' 'MWPKPGFTQAGKLGGKNPLVIMPSANLDNAVEGAYWAGFGTAGQRCTSLGNLIIHEEIYDPSCPN' A
#
# COMPACT_ATOMS: atom_id res chain seq x y z
N MET A 1 12.06 42.50 17.12
CA MET A 1 10.97 41.56 17.46
C MET A 1 10.00 41.53 16.28
N TRP A 2 10.10 40.51 15.43
CA TRP A 2 9.25 40.31 14.24
C TRP A 2 8.63 38.92 14.38
N PRO A 3 7.33 38.70 14.07
CA PRO A 3 6.79 37.35 14.09
C PRO A 3 7.39 36.59 12.91
N LYS A 4 8.23 35.58 13.18
CA LYS A 4 8.66 34.68 12.10
C LYS A 4 7.43 33.89 11.63
N PRO A 5 7.17 33.83 10.31
CA PRO A 5 6.01 33.12 9.78
C PRO A 5 6.06 31.66 10.24
N GLY A 6 4.91 31.16 10.70
CA GLY A 6 4.74 29.81 11.21
C GLY A 6 5.30 28.78 10.23
N PHE A 7 6.18 27.93 10.75
CA PHE A 7 6.68 26.75 10.06
C PHE A 7 5.50 25.89 9.62
N THR A 8 5.19 25.90 8.33
CA THR A 8 4.32 24.90 7.72
C THR A 8 5.12 23.60 7.68
N GLN A 9 5.13 22.85 8.79
CA GLN A 9 5.75 21.54 8.85
C GLN A 9 4.87 20.58 8.06
N ALA A 10 5.19 20.39 6.78
CA ALA A 10 4.61 19.31 5.99
C ALA A 10 5.17 17.97 6.51
N GLY A 11 4.50 17.38 7.50
CA GLY A 11 4.87 16.08 8.07
C GLY A 11 4.58 14.95 7.10
N LYS A 12 5.63 14.26 6.60
CA LYS A 12 5.47 12.99 5.90
C LYS A 12 5.22 11.88 6.93
N LEU A 13 3.96 11.74 7.35
CA LEU A 13 3.54 10.63 8.19
C LEU A 13 3.42 9.37 7.32
N GLY A 14 3.80 8.20 7.86
CA GLY A 14 3.69 6.93 7.16
C GLY A 14 2.23 6.59 6.84
N GLY A 15 1.98 6.01 5.66
CA GLY A 15 0.65 5.56 5.22
C GLY A 15 0.57 4.04 5.19
N LYS A 16 -0.53 3.47 5.72
CA LYS A 16 -0.90 2.07 5.45
C LYS A 16 -1.61 2.04 4.10
N ASN A 17 -0.85 1.90 3.02
CA ASN A 17 -1.42 1.96 1.67
C ASN A 17 -2.18 0.66 1.36
N PRO A 18 -3.49 0.72 1.07
CA PRO A 18 -4.25 -0.45 0.68
C PRO A 18 -4.11 -0.74 -0.82
N LEU A 19 -3.98 -2.01 -1.20
CA LEU A 19 -4.21 -2.51 -2.55
C LEU A 19 -5.48 -3.36 -2.54
N VAL A 20 -6.41 -3.05 -3.43
CA VAL A 20 -7.70 -3.74 -3.53
C VAL A 20 -7.76 -4.50 -4.85
N ILE A 21 -7.97 -5.81 -4.79
CA ILE A 21 -8.07 -6.69 -5.96
C ILE A 21 -9.52 -7.15 -6.10
N MET A 22 -10.13 -6.79 -7.24
CA MET A 22 -11.50 -7.11 -7.59
C MET A 22 -11.57 -8.34 -8.52
N PRO A 23 -12.73 -9.02 -8.65
CA PRO A 23 -12.86 -10.26 -9.44
C PRO A 23 -12.51 -10.09 -10.93
N SER A 24 -12.66 -8.89 -11.48
CA SER A 24 -12.31 -8.57 -12.87
C SER A 24 -10.83 -8.28 -13.09
N ALA A 25 -10.01 -8.27 -12.03
CA ALA A 25 -8.58 -8.02 -12.13
C ALA A 25 -7.84 -9.22 -12.73
N ASN A 26 -6.85 -8.95 -13.57
CA ASN A 26 -5.90 -9.98 -14.00
C ASN A 26 -5.04 -10.39 -12.79
N LEU A 27 -5.14 -11.66 -12.38
CA LEU A 27 -4.48 -12.15 -11.17
C LEU A 27 -2.95 -12.14 -11.27
N ASP A 28 -2.38 -12.50 -12.42
CA ASP A 28 -0.91 -12.50 -12.61
C ASP A 28 -0.34 -11.10 -12.40
N ASN A 29 -0.97 -10.09 -13.01
CA ASN A 29 -0.59 -8.69 -12.85
C ASN A 29 -0.82 -8.19 -11.42
N ALA A 30 -1.91 -8.65 -10.77
CA ALA A 30 -2.24 -8.23 -9.42
C ALA A 30 -1.23 -8.78 -8.39
N VAL A 31 -0.79 -10.03 -8.57
CA VAL A 31 0.24 -10.68 -7.74
C VAL A 31 1.59 -9.99 -7.91
N GLU A 32 2.03 -9.77 -9.16
CA GLU A 32 3.29 -9.08 -9.43
C GLU A 32 3.25 -7.63 -8.90
N GLY A 33 2.14 -6.93 -9.10
CA GLY A 33 1.91 -5.60 -8.57
C GLY A 33 1.93 -5.54 -7.04
N ALA A 34 1.29 -6.49 -6.36
CA ALA A 34 1.32 -6.58 -4.90
C ALA A 34 2.73 -6.86 -4.38
N TYR A 35 3.47 -7.74 -5.04
CA TYR A 35 4.87 -8.06 -4.70
C TYR A 35 5.76 -6.83 -4.82
N TRP A 36 5.72 -6.13 -5.95
CA TRP A 36 6.51 -4.91 -6.15
C TRP A 36 6.08 -3.78 -5.22
N ALA A 37 4.78 -3.59 -4.99
CA ALA A 37 4.25 -2.55 -4.13
C ALA A 37 4.66 -2.75 -2.66
N GLY A 38 4.70 -4.00 -2.17
CA GLY A 38 5.12 -4.31 -0.80
C GLY A 38 6.64 -4.42 -0.63
N PHE A 39 7.30 -5.15 -1.52
CA PHE A 39 8.69 -5.59 -1.32
C PHE A 39 9.69 -4.96 -2.29
N GLY A 40 9.26 -4.20 -3.29
CA GLY A 40 10.16 -3.57 -4.27
C GLY A 40 11.22 -2.64 -3.66
N THR A 41 10.99 -2.15 -2.44
CA THR A 41 11.99 -1.43 -1.63
C THR A 41 12.08 -1.97 -0.21
N ALA A 42 11.91 -3.28 -0.04
CA ALA A 42 11.85 -3.97 1.25
C ALA A 42 10.82 -3.35 2.23
N GLY A 43 9.72 -2.80 1.70
CA GLY A 43 8.66 -2.16 2.50
C GLY A 43 9.04 -0.84 3.18
N GLN A 44 10.19 -0.24 2.86
CA GLN A 44 10.70 0.94 3.58
C GLN A 44 10.21 2.28 3.01
N ARG A 45 9.35 2.27 1.98
CA ARG A 45 8.76 3.51 1.46
C ARG A 45 7.43 3.80 2.13
N CYS A 46 7.14 5.07 2.34
CA CYS A 46 5.82 5.51 2.81
C CYS A 46 4.68 5.14 1.83
N THR A 47 5.02 4.79 0.59
CA THR A 47 4.11 4.29 -0.46
C THR A 47 4.09 2.77 -0.56
N SER A 48 4.81 2.04 0.30
CA SER A 48 4.82 0.58 0.28
C SER A 48 3.44 0.04 0.68
N LEU A 49 3.06 -1.08 0.09
CA LEU A 49 1.84 -1.80 0.41
C LEU A 49 1.81 -2.14 1.90
N GLY A 50 0.77 -1.68 2.60
CA GLY A 50 0.55 -2.01 4.01
C GLY A 50 -0.56 -3.03 4.19
N ASN A 51 -1.64 -2.92 3.41
CA ASN A 51 -2.80 -3.79 3.50
C ASN A 51 -3.16 -4.32 2.11
N LEU A 52 -3.36 -5.64 1.97
CA LEU A 52 -3.90 -6.26 0.76
C LEU A 52 -5.35 -6.69 1.03
N ILE A 53 -6.27 -6.23 0.19
CA ILE A 53 -7.71 -6.53 0.29
C ILE A 53 -8.10 -7.26 -1.00
N ILE A 54 -8.53 -8.52 -0.87
CA ILE A 54 -8.89 -9.38 -2.01
C ILE A 54 -10.36 -9.73 -1.89
N HIS A 55 -11.07 -9.68 -3.02
CA HIS A 55 -12.47 -10.11 -3.07
C HIS A 55 -12.58 -11.62 -2.83
N GLU A 56 -13.56 -12.04 -2.02
CA GLU A 56 -13.70 -13.44 -1.59
C GLU A 56 -13.82 -14.44 -2.74
N GLU A 57 -14.47 -14.04 -3.85
CA GLU A 57 -14.65 -14.89 -5.04
C GLU A 57 -13.33 -15.32 -5.72
N ILE A 58 -12.25 -14.57 -5.52
CA ILE A 58 -10.92 -14.86 -6.09
C ILE A 58 -9.89 -15.18 -5.01
N TYR A 59 -10.29 -15.19 -3.74
CA TYR A 59 -9.42 -15.53 -2.63
C TYR A 59 -9.18 -17.04 -2.59
N ASP A 60 -7.93 -17.46 -2.59
CA ASP A 60 -7.56 -18.86 -2.34
C ASP A 60 -7.52 -19.11 -0.82
N PRO A 61 -8.43 -19.93 -0.27
CA PRO A 61 -8.47 -20.23 1.16
C PRO A 61 -7.27 -21.03 1.66
N SER A 62 -6.44 -21.59 0.77
CA SER A 62 -5.19 -22.24 1.16
C SER A 62 -4.08 -21.24 1.51
N CYS A 63 -4.23 -19.96 1.13
CA CYS A 63 -3.32 -18.90 1.54
C CYS A 63 -3.50 -18.64 3.04
N PRO A 64 -2.45 -18.84 3.87
CA PRO A 64 -2.55 -18.61 5.30
C PRO A 64 -2.77 -17.11 5.59
N ASN A 65 -3.60 -16.87 6.60
CA ASN A 65 -3.96 -15.56 7.13
C ASN A 65 -2.86 -14.93 8.00
#